data_AF-A0A3D4S8N9-F1
#
_entry.id   AF-A0A3D4S8N9-F1
#
_cell.length_a   1.000
_cell.length_b   1.000
_cell.length_c   1.000
_cell.angle_alpha   90.00
_cell.angle_beta   90.00
_cell.angle_gamma   90.00
#
_symmetry.space_group_name_H-M   'P 1'
#
loop_
_entity.id
_entity.type
_entity.pdbx_description
1 polymer ?
#
loop_
_entity_poly.entity_id
_entity_poly.type
_entity_poly.pdbx_seq_one_letter_code
_entity_poly.pdbx_strand_id
1 'polypeptide(L)'
;MIDMFDTMGTVVGCCVPVGLADEKGKPFHYNGIMMSDSIATCTGAMLGTSTVTTFVESGSGIAAGGRTGLTALTTAVLFILSIFLLPLFASIPSAAASAALLYVGCLMLKGITNVKIDGVKNAVPAFLTIAMMPLSYSITDGIGFGILSYVLIDLVIYIVDCIKYACVKGKNPEAVKPKWDLHVVTIIVAVLFIVYFFVPTKF
;
A
#
# COMPACT_ATOMS: atom_id res chain seq x y z
N MET A 1 -11.16 3.68 -1.03
CA MET A 1 -9.87 4.36 -0.71
C MET A 1 -8.84 3.36 -0.24
N ILE A 2 -9.16 2.52 0.76
CA ILE A 2 -8.26 1.47 1.28
C ILE A 2 -7.82 0.50 0.17
N ASP A 3 -8.80 -0.05 -0.55
CA ASP A 3 -8.59 -0.97 -1.68
C ASP A 3 -7.63 -0.41 -2.74
N MET A 4 -7.78 0.88 -3.09
CA MET A 4 -6.87 1.55 -4.03
C MET A 4 -5.42 1.57 -3.55
N PHE A 5 -5.18 1.83 -2.27
CA PHE A 5 -3.83 1.82 -1.70
C PHE A 5 -3.25 0.41 -1.60
N ASP A 6 -4.09 -0.57 -1.27
CA ASP A 6 -3.69 -1.96 -1.19
C ASP A 6 -3.30 -2.52 -2.57
N THR A 7 -4.17 -2.33 -3.58
CA THR A 7 -3.88 -2.72 -4.95
C THR A 7 -2.65 -1.98 -5.51
N MET A 8 -2.53 -0.66 -5.29
CA MET A 8 -1.35 0.09 -5.73
C MET A 8 -0.07 -0.43 -5.08
N GLY A 9 -0.08 -0.62 -3.76
CA GLY A 9 1.06 -1.11 -3.00
C GLY A 9 1.47 -2.51 -3.44
N THR A 10 0.50 -3.40 -3.59
CA THR A 10 0.73 -4.78 -4.02
C THR A 10 1.24 -4.86 -5.46
N VAL A 11 0.63 -4.13 -6.40
CA VAL A 11 1.06 -4.15 -7.81
C VAL A 11 2.49 -3.62 -7.95
N VAL A 12 2.82 -2.51 -7.28
CA VAL A 12 4.19 -1.98 -7.28
C VAL A 12 5.15 -2.96 -6.61
N GLY A 13 4.78 -3.52 -5.45
CA GLY A 13 5.59 -4.49 -4.71
C GLY A 13 5.85 -5.79 -5.47
N CYS A 14 4.91 -6.23 -6.30
CA CYS A 14 5.02 -7.45 -7.10
C CYS A 14 5.70 -7.22 -8.46
N CYS A 15 5.45 -6.09 -9.14
CA CYS A 15 5.94 -5.85 -10.50
C CYS A 15 7.38 -5.31 -10.54
N VAL A 16 7.76 -4.43 -9.61
CA VAL A 16 9.08 -3.78 -9.62
C VAL A 16 10.24 -4.79 -9.46
N PRO A 17 10.21 -5.76 -8.52
CA PRO A 17 11.33 -6.68 -8.31
C PRO A 17 11.60 -7.63 -9.50
N VAL A 18 10.61 -7.82 -10.38
CA VAL A 18 10.68 -8.78 -11.50
C VAL A 18 10.83 -8.09 -12.87
N GLY A 19 11.06 -6.77 -12.88
CA GLY A 19 11.25 -6.00 -14.10
C GLY A 19 9.97 -5.80 -14.93
N LEU A 20 8.79 -5.92 -14.32
CA LEU A 20 7.50 -5.62 -14.96
C LEU A 20 7.06 -4.16 -14.73
N ALA A 21 8.02 -3.29 -14.48
CA ALA A 21 7.84 -1.86 -14.31
C ALA A 21 8.85 -1.08 -15.15
N ASP A 22 8.46 0.12 -15.55
CA ASP A 22 9.29 1.08 -16.28
C ASP A 22 10.44 1.62 -15.41
N GLU A 23 11.40 2.33 -15.99
CA GLU A 23 12.58 2.90 -15.30
C GLU A 23 12.21 3.83 -14.13
N LYS A 24 10.98 4.38 -14.16
CA LYS A 24 10.41 5.21 -13.09
C LYS A 24 9.71 4.40 -12.00
N GLY A 25 9.79 3.07 -12.02
CA GLY A 25 9.12 2.17 -11.08
C GLY A 25 7.61 2.05 -11.28
N LYS A 26 7.09 2.50 -12.44
CA LYS A 26 5.66 2.41 -12.76
C LYS A 26 5.36 1.07 -13.45
N PRO A 27 4.46 0.24 -12.90
CA PRO A 27 4.05 -1.02 -13.54
C PRO A 27 3.54 -0.81 -14.97
N PHE A 28 3.87 -1.73 -15.88
CA PHE A 28 3.31 -1.69 -17.24
C PHE A 28 1.79 -1.79 -17.20
N HIS A 29 1.10 -1.05 -18.07
CA HIS A 29 -0.37 -1.02 -18.13
C HIS A 29 -1.08 -0.66 -16.82
N TYR A 30 -0.46 0.15 -15.95
CA TYR A 30 -1.00 0.54 -14.64
C TYR A 30 -2.49 0.94 -14.63
N ASN A 31 -2.93 1.74 -15.60
CA ASN A 31 -4.34 2.15 -15.70
C ASN A 31 -5.28 0.97 -15.96
N GLY A 32 -4.86 0.02 -16.80
CA GLY A 32 -5.63 -1.20 -17.07
C GLY A 32 -5.71 -2.10 -15.84
N ILE A 33 -4.62 -2.20 -15.08
CA ILE A 33 -4.59 -2.97 -13.82
C ILE A 33 -5.58 -2.37 -12.81
N MET A 34 -5.52 -1.05 -12.58
CA MET A 34 -6.44 -0.36 -11.67
C MET A 34 -7.91 -0.43 -12.14
N MET A 35 -8.15 -0.43 -13.45
CA MET A 35 -9.50 -0.58 -13.99
C MET A 35 -10.03 -2.00 -13.80
N SER A 36 -9.18 -3.03 -13.97
CA SER A 36 -9.53 -4.42 -13.67
C SER A 36 -9.93 -4.62 -12.21
N ASP A 37 -9.17 -4.04 -11.29
CA ASP A 37 -9.43 -4.08 -9.85
C ASP A 37 -10.78 -3.41 -9.50
N SER A 38 -11.02 -2.23 -10.07
CA SER A 38 -12.29 -1.51 -9.89
C SER A 38 -13.49 -2.30 -10.41
N ILE A 39 -13.36 -2.95 -11.58
CA ILE A 39 -14.42 -3.80 -12.15
C ILE A 39 -14.63 -5.04 -11.26
N ALA A 40 -13.56 -5.66 -10.78
CA ALA A 40 -13.63 -6.82 -9.89
C ALA A 40 -14.32 -6.45 -8.56
N THR A 41 -13.95 -5.33 -7.94
CA THR A 41 -14.58 -4.83 -6.71
C THR A 41 -16.06 -4.50 -6.92
N CYS A 42 -16.42 -3.81 -8.00
CA CYS A 42 -17.84 -3.54 -8.31
C CYS A 42 -18.64 -4.84 -8.52
N THR A 43 -18.07 -5.81 -9.25
CA THR A 43 -18.72 -7.09 -9.50
C THR A 43 -18.83 -7.92 -8.21
N GLY A 44 -17.80 -7.93 -7.38
CA GLY A 44 -17.80 -8.60 -6.08
C GLY A 44 -18.85 -8.02 -5.13
N ALA A 45 -18.95 -6.69 -5.07
CA ALA A 45 -19.99 -6.01 -4.30
C ALA A 45 -21.42 -6.37 -4.77
N MET A 46 -21.63 -6.50 -6.10
CA MET A 46 -22.92 -6.97 -6.65
C MET A 46 -23.24 -8.42 -6.28
N LEU A 47 -22.21 -9.26 -6.09
CA LEU A 47 -22.35 -10.64 -5.66
C LEU A 47 -22.40 -10.80 -4.12
N GLY A 48 -22.36 -9.69 -3.37
CA GLY A 48 -22.44 -9.68 -1.90
C GLY A 48 -21.12 -9.97 -1.18
N THR A 49 -19.98 -9.90 -1.87
CA THR A 49 -18.66 -10.05 -1.24
C THR A 49 -18.09 -8.70 -0.79
N SER A 50 -17.08 -8.74 0.08
CA SER A 50 -16.24 -7.57 0.37
C SER A 50 -15.46 -7.12 -0.87
N THR A 51 -14.75 -5.99 -0.76
CA THR A 51 -13.87 -5.46 -1.81
C THR A 51 -12.86 -6.53 -2.25
N VAL A 52 -12.70 -6.69 -3.56
CA VAL A 52 -11.81 -7.68 -4.16
C VAL A 52 -10.51 -6.97 -4.49
N THR A 53 -9.40 -7.42 -3.92
CA THR A 53 -8.11 -6.77 -4.06
C THR A 53 -7.05 -7.69 -4.66
N THR A 54 -5.92 -7.10 -5.06
CA THR A 54 -4.76 -7.86 -5.51
C THR A 54 -3.95 -8.38 -4.32
N PHE A 55 -3.71 -9.69 -4.28
CA PHE A 55 -2.95 -10.34 -3.21
C PHE A 55 -1.43 -10.29 -3.43
N VAL A 56 -0.67 -9.90 -2.41
CA VAL A 56 0.80 -9.83 -2.48
C VAL A 56 1.45 -11.21 -2.52
N GLU A 57 0.74 -12.22 -2.04
CA GLU A 57 1.10 -13.63 -2.09
C GLU A 57 1.24 -14.10 -3.53
N SER A 58 0.55 -13.45 -4.47
CA SER A 58 0.71 -13.67 -5.92
C SER A 58 2.15 -13.45 -6.38
N GLY A 59 2.93 -12.65 -5.64
CA GLY A 59 4.37 -12.49 -5.84
C GLY A 59 5.14 -13.81 -5.83
N SER A 60 4.68 -14.83 -5.10
CA SER A 60 5.29 -16.17 -5.10
C SER A 60 5.08 -16.89 -6.44
N GLY A 61 3.90 -16.76 -7.05
CA GLY A 61 3.62 -17.24 -8.40
C GLY A 61 4.41 -16.51 -9.48
N ILE A 62 4.63 -15.19 -9.31
CA ILE A 62 5.46 -14.39 -10.21
C ILE A 62 6.93 -14.77 -10.07
N ALA A 63 7.42 -14.99 -8.84
CA ALA A 63 8.78 -15.45 -8.56
C ALA A 63 9.05 -16.86 -9.14
N ALA A 64 8.03 -17.72 -9.18
CA ALA A 64 8.09 -19.03 -9.85
C ALA A 64 8.05 -18.94 -11.40
N GLY A 65 7.91 -17.74 -11.98
CA GLY A 65 7.92 -17.53 -13.43
C GLY A 65 6.56 -17.21 -14.07
N GLY A 66 5.50 -17.05 -13.26
CA GLY A 66 4.18 -16.66 -13.75
C GLY A 66 4.15 -15.22 -14.30
N ARG A 67 4.16 -15.07 -15.63
CA ARG A 67 4.19 -13.74 -16.30
C ARG A 67 3.06 -13.50 -17.29
N THR A 68 2.36 -14.55 -17.73
CA THR A 68 1.37 -14.50 -18.81
C THR A 68 -0.07 -14.38 -18.32
N GLY A 69 -0.30 -14.40 -17.00
CA GLY A 69 -1.63 -14.43 -16.40
C GLY A 69 -2.29 -15.82 -16.37
N LEU A 70 -1.70 -16.83 -17.03
CA LEU A 70 -2.22 -18.20 -17.00
C LEU A 70 -2.26 -18.79 -15.59
N THR A 71 -1.29 -18.41 -14.75
CA THR A 71 -1.27 -18.78 -13.32
C THR A 71 -2.50 -18.23 -12.60
N ALA A 72 -2.84 -16.95 -12.80
CA ALA A 72 -4.02 -16.34 -12.21
C ALA A 72 -5.33 -16.99 -12.71
N LEU A 73 -5.42 -17.30 -14.00
CA LEU A 73 -6.59 -17.98 -14.58
C LEU A 73 -6.76 -19.41 -14.03
N THR A 74 -5.65 -20.15 -13.92
CA THR A 74 -5.65 -21.49 -13.33
C THR A 74 -6.10 -21.44 -11.87
N THR A 75 -5.55 -20.51 -11.09
CA THR A 75 -5.95 -20.30 -9.69
C THR A 75 -7.45 -19.95 -9.59
N ALA A 76 -7.97 -19.07 -10.44
CA ALA A 76 -9.39 -18.72 -10.46
C ALA A 76 -10.29 -19.94 -10.74
N VAL A 77 -9.94 -20.78 -11.72
CA VAL A 77 -10.67 -22.03 -12.01
C VAL A 77 -10.61 -23.00 -10.83
N LEU A 78 -9.44 -23.14 -10.19
CA LEU A 78 -9.29 -23.98 -9.00
C LEU A 78 -10.12 -23.47 -7.81
N PHE A 79 -10.23 -22.14 -7.63
CA PHE A 79 -11.09 -21.55 -6.61
C PHE A 79 -12.59 -21.75 -6.90
N ILE A 80 -13.01 -21.73 -8.17
CA ILE A 80 -14.39 -22.08 -8.56
C ILE A 80 -14.67 -23.54 -8.23
N LEU A 81 -13.75 -24.45 -8.57
CA LEU A 81 -13.86 -25.87 -8.22
C LEU A 81 -13.86 -26.10 -6.70
N SER A 82 -13.08 -25.31 -5.96
CA SER A 82 -13.02 -25.34 -4.50
C SER A 82 -14.37 -25.11 -3.83
N ILE A 83 -15.32 -24.40 -4.47
CA ILE A 83 -16.66 -24.19 -3.90
C ILE A 83 -17.39 -25.52 -3.69
N PHE A 84 -17.16 -26.52 -4.55
CA PHE A 84 -17.77 -27.85 -4.40
C PHE A 84 -17.04 -28.71 -3.35
N LEU A 85 -15.75 -28.44 -3.12
CA LEU A 85 -14.92 -29.12 -2.12
C LEU A 85 -14.90 -28.43 -0.76
N LEU A 86 -15.64 -27.32 -0.61
CA LEU A 86 -15.77 -26.53 0.62
C LEU A 86 -16.09 -27.35 1.89
N PRO A 87 -16.99 -28.36 1.88
CA PRO A 87 -17.22 -29.20 3.06
C PRO A 87 -15.98 -30.02 3.49
N LEU A 88 -15.08 -30.35 2.57
CA LEU A 88 -13.81 -31.01 2.87
C LEU A 88 -12.85 -30.03 3.57
N PHE A 89 -12.76 -28.80 3.07
CA PHE A 89 -11.90 -27.76 3.64
C PHE A 89 -12.41 -27.24 5.00
N ALA A 90 -13.72 -27.23 5.23
CA ALA A 90 -14.31 -26.89 6.52
C ALA A 90 -13.93 -27.87 7.65
N SER A 91 -13.45 -29.07 7.31
CA SER A 91 -12.96 -30.06 8.28
C SER A 91 -11.52 -29.77 8.73
N ILE A 92 -10.80 -28.83 8.10
CA ILE A 92 -9.44 -28.46 8.46
C ILE A 92 -9.47 -27.54 9.69
N PRO A 93 -8.71 -27.84 10.76
CA PRO A 93 -8.63 -26.98 11.93
C PRO A 93 -8.17 -25.56 11.58
N SER A 94 -8.81 -24.55 12.16
CA SER A 94 -8.45 -23.14 11.97
C SER A 94 -7.00 -22.83 12.38
N ALA A 95 -6.46 -23.59 13.34
CA ALA A 95 -5.05 -23.52 13.73
C ALA A 95 -4.10 -23.76 12.55
N ALA A 96 -4.40 -24.70 11.65
CA ALA A 96 -3.57 -24.98 10.48
C ALA A 96 -3.57 -23.80 9.48
N ALA A 97 -4.72 -23.17 9.26
CA ALA A 97 -4.83 -21.99 8.41
C ALA A 97 -4.07 -20.79 9.00
N SER A 98 -4.16 -20.58 10.32
CA SER A 98 -3.46 -19.48 11.00
C SER A 98 -1.92 -19.57 10.89
N ALA A 99 -1.36 -20.77 10.95
CA ALA A 99 0.08 -20.99 10.78
C ALA A 99 0.56 -20.58 9.37
N ALA A 100 -0.23 -20.89 8.33
CA ALA A 100 0.07 -20.48 6.97
C ALA A 100 0.03 -18.94 6.82
N LEU A 101 -0.98 -18.28 7.41
CA LEU A 101 -1.11 -16.81 7.38
C LEU A 101 0.05 -16.11 8.10
N LEU A 102 0.52 -16.66 9.23
CA LEU A 102 1.70 -16.13 9.93
C LEU A 102 2.95 -16.19 9.05
N TYR A 103 3.19 -17.32 8.40
CA TYR A 103 4.33 -17.49 7.50
C TYR A 103 4.27 -16.52 6.32
N VAL A 104 3.10 -16.33 5.73
CA VAL A 104 2.86 -15.34 4.67
C VAL A 104 3.16 -13.92 5.17
N GLY A 105 2.67 -13.54 6.35
CA GLY A 105 2.98 -12.26 6.96
C GLY A 105 4.48 -12.03 7.16
N CYS A 106 5.23 -13.06 7.56
CA CYS A 106 6.69 -12.98 7.65
C CYS A 106 7.36 -12.73 6.28
N LEU A 107 6.86 -13.32 5.21
CA LEU A 107 7.37 -13.08 3.85
C LEU A 107 7.07 -11.64 3.37
N MET A 108 5.93 -11.08 3.75
CA MET A 108 5.54 -9.70 3.41
C MET A 108 6.44 -8.64 4.05
N LEU A 109 7.07 -8.93 5.20
CA LEU A 109 8.03 -8.02 5.85
C LEU A 109 9.24 -7.68 4.97
N LYS A 110 9.60 -8.55 4.00
CA LYS A 110 10.68 -8.31 3.05
C LYS A 110 10.49 -7.00 2.26
N GLY A 111 9.25 -6.56 2.07
CA GLY A 111 8.94 -5.29 1.40
C GLY A 111 9.52 -4.06 2.10
N ILE A 112 9.69 -4.12 3.44
CA ILE A 112 10.22 -3.01 4.25
C ILE A 112 11.65 -2.66 3.84
N THR A 113 12.44 -3.62 3.36
CA THR A 113 13.84 -3.39 2.95
C THR A 113 13.97 -2.42 1.77
N ASN A 114 12.91 -2.24 0.97
CA ASN A 114 12.92 -1.26 -0.14
C ASN A 114 12.67 0.19 0.33
N VAL A 115 12.28 0.39 1.59
CA VAL A 115 12.03 1.73 2.12
C VAL A 115 13.36 2.39 2.51
N LYS A 116 13.61 3.60 2.00
CA LYS A 116 14.79 4.41 2.39
C LYS A 116 14.60 4.97 3.80
N ILE A 117 15.07 4.22 4.80
CA ILE A 117 14.99 4.55 6.24
C ILE A 117 16.11 5.49 6.73
N ASP A 118 16.96 5.98 5.83
CA ASP A 118 18.11 6.85 6.18
C ASP A 118 17.70 8.22 6.74
N GLY A 119 16.47 8.67 6.46
CA GLY A 119 15.98 9.99 6.86
C GLY A 119 14.70 9.92 7.69
N VAL A 120 14.57 10.80 8.68
CA VAL A 120 13.41 10.92 9.58
C VAL A 120 12.10 11.10 8.79
N LYS A 121 12.15 11.81 7.64
CA LYS A 121 11.03 12.04 6.73
C LYS A 121 10.36 10.75 6.24
N ASN A 122 11.11 9.67 6.05
CA ASN A 122 10.58 8.39 5.57
C ASN A 122 10.51 7.35 6.69
N ALA A 123 11.48 7.37 7.61
CA ALA A 123 11.58 6.38 8.68
C ALA A 123 10.42 6.45 9.66
N VAL A 124 10.06 7.65 10.11
CA VAL A 124 8.97 7.82 11.10
C VAL A 124 7.61 7.43 10.49
N PRO A 125 7.22 7.90 9.29
CA PRO A 125 5.97 7.47 8.66
C PRO A 125 5.90 5.97 8.39
N ALA A 126 6.99 5.37 7.93
CA ALA A 126 7.03 3.92 7.68
C ALA A 126 6.86 3.11 8.96
N PHE A 127 7.57 3.50 10.03
CA PHE A 127 7.43 2.89 11.34
C PHE A 127 6.00 3.02 11.89
N LEU A 128 5.44 4.24 11.82
CA LEU A 128 4.09 4.52 12.31
C LEU A 128 3.04 3.69 11.55
N THR A 129 3.20 3.56 10.23
CA THR A 129 2.33 2.71 9.40
C THR A 129 2.34 1.26 9.88
N ILE A 130 3.53 0.67 10.04
CA ILE A 130 3.70 -0.74 10.43
C ILE A 130 3.20 -0.99 11.84
N ALA A 131 3.47 -0.06 12.78
CA ALA A 131 3.07 -0.22 14.18
C ALA A 131 1.57 0.02 14.38
N MET A 132 0.98 1.01 13.72
CA MET A 132 -0.42 1.39 13.94
C MET A 132 -1.41 0.42 13.30
N MET A 133 -1.04 -0.30 12.24
CA MET A 133 -1.91 -1.33 11.63
C MET A 133 -2.38 -2.40 12.64
N PRO A 134 -1.49 -3.13 13.34
CA PRO A 134 -1.90 -4.10 14.35
C PRO A 134 -2.46 -3.45 15.62
N LEU A 135 -1.93 -2.28 16.04
CA LEU A 135 -2.41 -1.59 17.25
C LEU A 135 -3.85 -1.05 17.09
N SER A 136 -4.21 -0.59 15.90
CA SER A 136 -5.55 -0.04 15.61
C SER A 136 -6.51 -1.10 15.09
N TYR A 137 -6.07 -2.36 14.94
CA TYR A 137 -6.84 -3.45 14.31
C TYR A 137 -7.42 -3.10 12.94
N SER A 138 -6.80 -2.14 12.26
CA SER A 138 -7.34 -1.49 11.06
C SER A 138 -6.19 -1.08 10.15
N ILE A 139 -6.15 -1.68 8.96
CA ILE A 139 -5.16 -1.35 7.92
C ILE A 139 -5.31 0.12 7.52
N THR A 140 -6.57 0.58 7.42
CA THR A 140 -6.94 1.96 7.09
C THR A 140 -6.30 2.96 8.02
N ASP A 141 -6.44 2.74 9.32
CA ASP A 141 -5.95 3.68 10.32
C ASP A 141 -4.42 3.72 10.30
N GLY A 142 -3.77 2.55 10.15
CA GLY A 142 -2.33 2.48 10.00
C GLY A 142 -1.79 3.26 8.80
N ILE A 143 -2.38 3.09 7.61
CA ILE A 143 -2.02 3.85 6.40
C ILE A 143 -2.29 5.35 6.61
N GLY A 144 -3.42 5.69 7.23
CA GLY A 144 -3.79 7.08 7.53
C GLY A 144 -2.76 7.77 8.43
N PHE A 145 -2.40 7.15 9.56
CA PHE A 145 -1.37 7.66 10.47
C PHE A 145 -0.02 7.83 9.77
N GLY A 146 0.37 6.86 8.93
CA GLY A 146 1.58 6.94 8.11
C GLY A 146 1.62 8.19 7.23
N ILE A 147 0.59 8.37 6.40
CA ILE A 147 0.52 9.49 5.46
C ILE A 147 0.42 10.83 6.20
N LEU A 148 -0.37 10.92 7.27
CA LEU A 148 -0.46 12.13 8.10
C LEU A 148 0.88 12.49 8.72
N SER A 149 1.60 11.52 9.27
CA SER A 149 2.93 11.73 9.82
C SER A 149 3.92 12.18 8.75
N TYR A 150 3.84 11.66 7.53
CA TYR A 150 4.72 12.08 6.42
C TYR A 150 4.50 13.55 6.06
N VAL A 151 3.23 13.97 5.91
CA VAL A 151 2.90 15.36 5.60
C VAL A 151 3.29 16.31 6.73
N LEU A 152 3.04 15.94 7.99
CA LEU A 152 3.42 16.75 9.15
C LEU A 152 4.93 16.94 9.24
N ILE A 153 5.72 15.86 9.08
CA ILE A 153 7.18 15.94 9.17
C ILE A 153 7.74 16.78 8.03
N ASP A 154 7.26 16.59 6.79
CA ASP A 154 7.72 17.38 5.66
C ASP A 154 7.37 18.86 5.81
N LEU A 155 6.16 19.17 6.32
CA LEU A 155 5.74 20.54 6.60
C LEU A 155 6.61 21.20 7.68
N VAL A 156 6.97 20.46 8.74
CA VAL A 156 7.88 20.97 9.77
C VAL A 156 9.28 21.22 9.21
N ILE A 157 9.83 20.29 8.42
CA ILE A 157 11.13 20.46 7.74
C ILE A 157 11.09 21.70 6.84
N TYR A 158 10.02 21.85 6.05
CA TYR A 158 9.85 23.00 5.17
C TYR A 158 9.82 24.33 5.94
N ILE A 159 9.10 24.40 7.06
CA ILE A 159 9.06 25.60 7.90
C ILE A 159 10.46 25.93 8.45
N VAL A 160 11.18 24.92 8.96
CA VAL A 160 12.54 25.10 9.48
C VAL A 160 13.49 25.58 8.39
N ASP A 161 13.42 25.03 7.18
CA ASP A 161 14.25 25.45 6.06
C ASP A 161 13.88 26.85 5.55
N CYS A 162 12.59 27.22 5.62
CA CYS A 162 12.14 28.57 5.30
C CYS A 162 12.66 29.60 6.33
N ILE A 163 12.70 29.25 7.61
CA ILE A 163 13.30 30.06 8.68
C ILE A 163 14.82 30.19 8.47
N LYS A 164 15.53 29.08 8.20
CA LYS A 164 16.96 29.10 7.88
C LYS A 164 17.25 29.94 6.65
N TYR A 165 16.46 29.82 5.59
CA TYR A 165 16.57 30.64 4.40
C TYR A 165 16.42 32.13 4.72
N ALA A 166 15.42 32.51 5.51
CA ALA A 166 15.22 33.89 5.95
C ALA A 166 16.40 34.44 6.78
N CYS A 167 17.00 33.61 7.64
CA CYS A 167 18.18 33.99 8.44
C CYS A 167 19.49 34.03 7.66
N VAL A 168 19.69 33.16 6.65
CA VAL A 168 20.93 33.05 5.87
C VAL A 168 20.97 34.02 4.67
N LYS A 169 19.82 34.47 4.19
CA LYS A 169 19.67 35.47 3.10
C LYS A 169 20.45 36.77 3.34
N GLY A 170 20.76 37.11 4.59
CA GLY A 170 21.60 38.28 4.94
C GLY A 170 23.12 38.07 4.86
N LYS A 171 23.61 36.82 4.75
CA LYS A 171 25.05 36.50 4.79
C LYS A 171 25.60 35.74 3.58
N ASN A 172 24.78 35.12 2.73
CA ASN A 172 25.25 34.40 1.53
C ASN A 172 24.21 34.44 0.39
N PRO A 173 24.54 34.95 -0.82
CA PRO A 173 23.59 35.07 -1.94
C PRO A 173 23.30 33.77 -2.72
N GLU A 174 23.94 32.64 -2.36
CA GLU A 174 23.69 31.31 -2.97
C GLU A 174 22.68 30.45 -2.20
N ALA A 175 21.83 31.06 -1.37
CA ALA A 175 20.81 30.32 -0.63
C ALA A 175 19.73 29.78 -1.60
N VAL A 176 19.67 28.45 -1.74
CA VAL A 176 18.67 27.75 -2.55
C VAL A 176 17.32 27.81 -1.83
N LYS A 177 16.26 28.28 -2.52
CA LYS A 177 14.89 28.27 -1.98
C LYS A 177 14.48 26.83 -1.65
N PRO A 178 13.89 26.56 -0.47
CA PRO A 178 13.33 25.24 -0.18
C PRO A 178 12.22 24.97 -1.20
N LYS A 179 12.36 23.88 -1.96
CA LYS A 179 11.30 23.42 -2.86
C LYS A 179 10.26 22.69 -2.02
N TRP A 180 8.99 23.01 -2.28
CA TRP A 180 7.89 22.15 -1.87
C TRP A 180 7.98 20.87 -2.70
N ASP A 181 8.61 19.84 -2.16
CA ASP A 181 8.66 18.52 -2.80
C ASP A 181 7.36 17.72 -2.54
N LEU A 182 6.42 18.27 -1.79
CA LEU A 182 5.13 17.61 -1.54
C LEU A 182 4.24 17.68 -2.78
N HIS A 183 4.01 16.52 -3.37
CA HIS A 183 3.09 16.40 -4.50
C HIS A 183 1.67 16.73 -4.04
N VAL A 184 0.92 17.48 -4.86
CA VAL A 184 -0.47 17.90 -4.57
C VAL A 184 -1.37 16.72 -4.18
N VAL A 185 -1.12 15.54 -4.77
CA VAL A 185 -1.84 14.30 -4.48
C VAL A 185 -1.69 13.88 -3.02
N THR A 186 -0.50 14.01 -2.43
CA THR A 186 -0.25 13.65 -1.02
C THR A 186 -1.03 14.56 -0.07
N ILE A 187 -1.18 15.84 -0.41
CA ILE A 187 -1.99 16.79 0.37
C ILE A 187 -3.47 16.40 0.32
N ILE A 188 -3.98 16.11 -0.88
CA ILE A 188 -5.39 15.70 -1.06
C ILE A 188 -5.68 14.42 -0.28
N VAL A 189 -4.78 13.44 -0.36
CA VAL A 189 -4.92 12.17 0.38
C VAL A 189 -4.87 12.38 1.88
N ALA A 190 -3.96 13.23 2.38
CA ALA A 190 -3.89 13.56 3.80
C ALA A 190 -5.17 14.27 4.27
N VAL A 191 -5.71 15.22 3.50
CA VAL A 191 -6.99 15.87 3.80
C VAL A 191 -8.13 14.86 3.83
N LEU A 192 -8.19 13.91 2.89
CA LEU A 192 -9.17 12.83 2.89
C LEU A 192 -9.09 11.97 4.16
N PHE A 193 -7.87 11.66 4.64
CA PHE A 193 -7.70 10.93 5.90
C PHE A 193 -8.07 11.76 7.13
N ILE A 194 -7.79 13.07 7.14
CA ILE A 194 -8.26 13.97 8.22
C ILE A 194 -9.79 13.95 8.26
N VAL A 195 -10.45 14.07 7.12
CA VAL A 195 -11.91 14.00 7.02
C VAL A 195 -12.39 12.62 7.49
N TYR A 196 -11.73 11.54 7.09
CA TYR A 196 -12.07 10.18 7.55
C TYR A 196 -12.01 10.03 9.09
N PHE A 197 -10.99 10.60 9.75
CA PHE A 197 -10.87 10.54 11.21
C PHE A 197 -11.86 11.47 11.95
N PHE A 198 -12.20 12.62 11.36
CA PHE A 198 -13.05 13.63 12.01
C PHE A 198 -14.54 13.49 11.68
N VAL A 199 -14.89 12.84 10.58
CA VAL A 199 -16.29 12.53 10.23
C VAL A 199 -16.68 11.26 10.98
N PRO A 200 -17.64 11.32 11.92
CA PRO A 200 -18.04 10.13 12.66
C PRO A 200 -18.72 9.14 11.71
N THR A 201 -18.01 8.07 11.36
CA THR A 201 -18.55 6.87 10.70
C THR A 201 -19.32 6.03 11.71
N LYS A 202 -20.39 6.60 12.28
CA LYS A 202 -21.41 5.80 12.96
C LYS A 202 -22.45 5.38 11.92
N PHE A 203 -22.27 4.17 11.40
CA PHE A 203 -23.35 3.36 10.84
C PHE A 203 -23.30 1.99 11.49
#